data_AF-A0A7V5YXT1-F1
#
_entry.id   AF-A0A7V5YXT1-F1
#
_cell.length_a   1.000
_cell.length_b   1.000
_cell.length_c   1.000
_cell.angle_alpha   90.00
_cell.angle_beta   90.00
_cell.angle_gamma   90.00
#
_symmetry.space_group_name_H-M   'P 1'
#
loop_
_entity.id
_entity.type
_entity.pdbx_description
1 polymer ?
#
loop_
_entity_poly.entity_id
_entity_poly.type
_entity_poly.pdbx_seq_one_letter_code
_entity_poly.pdbx_strand_id
1 'polypeptide(L)' 'MSELLTLAVLGLGLLSIWRFLRSLGRRPLPARGPDEEALRLLEQQFIRGEIGPREFAERRRALLRR' A
#
# COMPACT_ATOMS: atom_id res chain seq x y z
N MET A 1 42.72 -5.13 2.78
CA MET A 1 42.07 -3.83 3.13
C MET A 1 41.00 -3.44 2.12
N SER A 2 41.21 -3.66 0.82
CA SER A 2 40.28 -3.31 -0.26
C SER A 2 38.94 -4.05 -0.23
N GLU A 3 38.92 -5.32 0.18
CA GLU A 3 37.73 -6.18 0.16
C GLU A 3 36.62 -5.72 1.13
N LEU A 4 37.00 -5.21 2.30
CA LEU A 4 36.06 -4.65 3.28
C LEU A 4 35.38 -3.37 2.76
N LEU A 5 36.12 -2.57 1.99
CA LEU A 5 35.63 -1.37 1.33
C LEU A 5 34.61 -1.71 0.25
N THR A 6 34.89 -2.74 -0.57
CA THR A 6 33.97 -3.21 -1.61
C THR A 6 32.66 -3.72 -1.01
N LEU A 7 32.72 -4.50 0.06
CA LEU A 7 31.54 -5.01 0.76
C LEU A 7 30.72 -3.89 1.42
N ALA A 8 31.38 -2.88 1.99
CA ALA A 8 30.71 -1.72 2.58
C ALA A 8 29.94 -0.91 1.52
N VAL A 9 30.54 -0.68 0.34
CA VAL A 9 29.90 0.05 -0.77
C VAL A 9 28.72 -0.75 -1.34
N LEU A 10 28.88 -2.05 -1.55
CA LEU A 10 27.79 -2.92 -2.02
C LEU A 10 26.65 -2.99 -1.00
N GLY A 11 26.97 -3.10 0.29
CA GLY A 11 25.99 -3.09 1.37
C GLY A 11 25.21 -1.78 1.45
N LEU A 12 25.88 -0.62 1.33
CA LEU A 12 25.22 0.68 1.30
C LEU A 12 24.32 0.86 0.07
N GLY A 13 24.75 0.33 -1.08
CA GLY A 13 23.95 0.31 -2.31
C GLY A 13 22.68 -0.52 -2.14
N LEU A 14 22.82 -1.76 -1.65
CA LEU A 14 21.68 -2.63 -1.35
C LEU A 14 20.73 -2.01 -0.33
N LEU A 15 21.27 -1.40 0.73
CA LEU A 15 20.49 -0.74 1.78
C LEU A 15 19.74 0.48 1.23
N SER A 16 20.37 1.25 0.35
CA SER A 16 19.73 2.40 -0.31
C SER A 16 18.61 1.96 -1.25
N ILE A 17 18.82 0.91 -2.04
CA ILE A 17 17.79 0.32 -2.91
C ILE A 17 16.63 -0.23 -2.08
N TRP A 18 16.93 -0.99 -1.02
CA TRP A 18 15.91 -1.54 -0.12
C TRP A 18 15.12 -0.44 0.57
N ARG A 19 15.78 0.63 1.05
CA ARG A 19 15.13 1.78 1.67
C ARG A 19 14.29 2.57 0.66
N PHE A 20 14.75 2.69 -0.58
CA PHE A 20 14.01 3.33 -1.66
C PHE A 20 12.75 2.52 -2.04
N LEU A 21 12.87 1.20 -2.20
CA LEU A 21 11.73 0.30 -2.43
C LEU A 21 10.75 0.27 -1.25
N ARG A 22 11.25 0.31 -0.01
CA ARG A 22 10.40 0.42 1.19
C ARG A 22 9.67 1.77 1.26
N SER A 23 10.28 2.84 0.76
CA SER A 23 9.61 4.13 0.62
C SER A 23 8.49 4.09 -0.45
N LEU A 24 8.69 3.32 -1.51
CA LEU A 24 7.68 3.08 -2.55
C LEU A 24 6.55 2.15 -2.07
N GLY A 25 6.83 1.20 -1.16
CA GLY A 25 5.83 0.33 -0.55
C GLY A 25 4.81 1.05 0.36
N ARG A 26 5.02 2.35 0.65
CA ARG A 26 4.04 3.24 1.30
C ARG A 26 3.31 4.17 0.35
N ARG A 27 3.48 4.01 -0.96
CA ARG A 27 2.53 4.61 -1.90
C ARG A 27 1.32 3.69 -1.96
N PRO A 28 0.16 4.06 -1.41
CA PRO A 28 -1.07 3.43 -1.88
C PRO A 28 -1.03 3.51 -3.41
N LEU A 29 -1.17 2.36 -4.08
CA LEU A 29 -1.35 2.31 -5.53
C LEU A 29 -2.26 3.47 -5.92
N PRO A 30 -1.90 4.31 -6.91
CA PRO A 30 -2.70 5.48 -7.27
C PRO A 30 -4.13 5.00 -7.49
N ALA A 31 -5.01 5.34 -6.57
CA ALA A 31 -6.44 5.13 -6.74
C ALA A 31 -6.79 5.91 -8.00
N ARG A 32 -7.40 5.26 -8.98
CA ARG A 32 -7.70 5.82 -10.30
C ARG A 32 -8.86 6.83 -10.24
N GLY A 33 -9.16 7.34 -9.05
CA GLY A 33 -10.20 8.31 -8.72
C GLY A 33 -10.51 8.28 -7.22
N PRO A 34 -11.17 9.33 -6.69
CA PRO A 34 -11.58 9.41 -5.28
C PRO A 34 -12.47 8.24 -4.84
N ASP A 35 -13.21 7.63 -5.78
CA ASP A 35 -14.13 6.52 -5.49
C ASP A 35 -13.40 5.19 -5.24
N GLU A 36 -12.21 5.00 -5.81
CA GLU A 36 -11.44 3.76 -5.66
C GLU A 36 -10.69 3.74 -4.32
N GLU A 37 -10.30 4.90 -3.80
CA GLU A 37 -9.75 5.04 -2.45
C GLU A 37 -10.83 4.78 -1.38
N ALA A 38 -12.04 5.32 -1.60
CA ALA A 38 -13.18 5.05 -0.73
C ALA A 38 -13.59 3.57 -0.73
N LEU A 39 -13.53 2.91 -1.90
CA LEU A 39 -13.82 1.48 -2.02
C LEU A 39 -12.78 0.63 -1.26
N ARG A 40 -11.50 0.98 -1.35
CA ARG A 40 -10.43 0.29 -0.61
C ARG A 40 -10.56 0.43 0.91
N LEU A 41 -10.87 1.63 1.39
CA LEU A 41 -11.11 1.85 2.81
C LEU A 41 -12.30 1.02 3.30
N LEU A 42 -13.37 0.97 2.51
CA LEU A 42 -14.55 0.17 2.80
C LEU A 42 -14.23 -1.34 2.84
N GLU A 43 -13.43 -1.84 1.91
CA GLU A 43 -12.97 -3.22 1.88
C GLU A 43 -12.06 -3.56 3.07
N GLN A 44 -11.19 -2.62 3.46
CA GLN A 44 -10.37 -2.76 4.66
C GLN A 44 -11.20 -2.90 5.95
N GLN A 45 -12.27 -2.09 6.08
CA GLN A 45 -13.19 -2.17 7.22
C GLN A 45 -13.90 -3.53 7.27
N PHE A 46 -14.31 -4.06 6.11
CA PHE A 46 -14.94 -5.37 6.01
C PHE A 46 -13.98 -6.50 6.40
N ILE A 47 -12.74 -6.49 5.91
CA ILE A 47 -11.71 -7.49 6.25
C ILE A 47 -11.38 -7.47 7.74
N ARG A 48 -11.38 -6.27 8.36
CA ARG A 48 -11.17 -6.11 9.81
C ARG A 48 -12.37 -6.53 10.65
N GLY A 49 -13.53 -6.79 10.04
CA GLY A 49 -14.77 -7.11 10.73
C GLY A 49 -15.43 -5.91 11.43
N GLU A 50 -15.02 -4.68 11.08
CA GLU A 50 -15.62 -3.45 11.63
C GLU A 50 -17.04 -3.22 11.07
N ILE A 51 -17.33 -3.76 9.88
CA ILE A 51 -18.65 -3.70 9.23
C ILE A 51 -19.09 -5.09 8.77
N GLY A 52 -20.40 -5.33 8.81
CA GLY A 52 -21.00 -6.58 8.34
C GLY A 52 -21.14 -6.66 6.81
N PRO A 53 -21.38 -7.85 6.25
CA PRO A 53 -21.50 -8.06 4.80
C PRO A 53 -22.67 -7.29 4.17
N ARG A 54 -23.75 -7.07 4.93
CA ARG A 54 -24.92 -6.30 4.48
C ARG A 54 -24.57 -4.81 4.31
N GLU A 55 -23.90 -4.24 5.31
CA GLU A 55 -23.46 -2.84 5.31
C GLU A 55 -22.38 -2.57 4.25
N PHE A 56 -21.45 -3.51 4.08
CA PHE A 56 -20.47 -3.47 3.00
C PHE A 56 -21.14 -3.40 1.62
N ALA A 57 -22.15 -4.25 1.37
CA ALA A 57 -22.86 -4.28 0.09
C ALA A 57 -23.64 -2.97 -0.20
N GLU A 58 -24.25 -2.37 0.81
CA GLU A 58 -24.96 -1.08 0.67
C GLU A 58 -23.98 0.06 0.35
N ARG A 59 -22.91 0.20 1.13
CA ARG A 59 -21.91 1.26 0.94
C ARG A 59 -21.16 1.11 -0.39
N ARG A 60 -20.86 -0.11 -0.81
CA ARG A 60 -20.25 -0.40 -2.12
C ARG A 60 -21.16 0.01 -3.27
N ARG A 61 -22.46 -0.26 -3.17
CA ARG A 61 -23.44 0.17 -4.18
C ARG A 61 -23.61 1.68 -4.23
N ALA A 62 -23.50 2.37 -3.09
CA ALA A 62 -23.58 3.83 -3.04
C ALA A 62 -22.37 4.50 -3.73
N LEU A 63 -21.17 3.94 -3.54
CA LEU A 63 -19.94 4.42 -4.19
C LEU A 63 -19.94 4.21 -5.70
N LEU A 64 -20.50 3.09 -6.18
CA LEU A 64 -20.55 2.77 -7.62
C LEU A 64 -21.68 3.50 -8.39
N ARG A 65 -22.60 4.18 -7.69
CA ARG A 65 -23.75 4.87 -8.31
C ARG A 65 -23.53 6.37 -8.50
N ARG A 66 -22.39 6.89 -8.04
CA ARG A 66 -21.94 8.27 -8.24
C ARG A 66 -21.26 8.42 -9.59
#